data_AF-A0A929C7F7-F1
#
_entry.id   AF-A0A929C7F7-F1
#
_cell.length_a   1.000
_cell.length_b   1.000
_cell.length_c   1.000
_cell.angle_alpha   90.00
_cell.angle_beta   90.00
_cell.angle_gamma   90.00
#
_symmetry.space_group_name_H-M   'P 1'
#
loop_
_entity.id
_entity.type
_entity.pdbx_description
1 polymer ?
#
loop_
_entity_poly.entity_id
_entity_poly.type
_entity_poly.pdbx_seq_one_letter_code
_entity_poly.pdbx_strand_id
1 'polypeptide(L)'
;MPEQKQQKQINIELSEEMAEGIYSNLAMITHSTSEFIIDFIKIMPGVPKAKVKSRIILTPQHAKRLLRALQDNVGKYETMHGTIKEPTPGEVLPPINFGGPTAQA
;
A
#
# COMPACT_ATOMS: atom_id res chain seq x y z
N MET A 1 -38.00 -22.69 2.63
CA MET A 1 -37.25 -22.15 3.78
C MET A 1 -36.00 -21.48 3.25
N PRO A 2 -35.65 -20.23 3.60
CA PRO A 2 -34.43 -19.61 3.11
C PRO A 2 -33.23 -20.12 3.92
N GLU A 3 -32.23 -20.66 3.23
CA GLU A 3 -30.97 -21.07 3.83
C GLU A 3 -30.23 -19.84 4.37
N GLN A 4 -30.09 -19.75 5.69
CA GLN A 4 -29.23 -18.79 6.35
C GLN A 4 -27.78 -19.11 5.96
N LYS A 5 -27.19 -18.29 5.08
CA LYS A 5 -25.75 -18.30 4.82
C LYS A 5 -25.02 -17.98 6.12
N GLN A 6 -24.58 -19.02 6.84
CA GLN A 6 -23.57 -18.88 7.88
C GLN A 6 -22.31 -18.31 7.23
N GLN A 7 -22.10 -17.01 7.41
CA GLN A 7 -20.83 -16.37 7.07
C GLN A 7 -19.76 -17.02 7.95
N LYS A 8 -18.95 -17.91 7.35
CA LYS A 8 -17.73 -18.40 7.99
C LYS A 8 -16.89 -17.19 8.38
N GLN A 9 -16.83 -16.91 9.69
CA GLN A 9 -15.85 -15.98 10.23
C GLN A 9 -14.49 -16.64 10.05
N ILE A 10 -13.64 -16.01 9.24
CA ILE A 10 -12.26 -16.44 9.06
C ILE A 10 -11.50 -15.86 10.24
N ASN A 11 -10.97 -16.73 11.11
CA ASN A 11 -10.01 -16.30 12.13
C ASN A 11 -8.70 -15.95 11.42
N ILE A 12 -8.28 -14.70 11.55
CA ILE A 12 -7.02 -14.22 11.01
C ILE A 12 -6.00 -14.34 12.13
N GLU A 13 -5.03 -15.24 11.97
CA GLU A 13 -3.90 -15.36 12.87
C GLU A 13 -2.83 -14.33 12.49
N LEU A 14 -2.31 -13.60 13.48
CA LEU A 14 -1.23 -12.64 13.31
C LEU A 14 -0.05 -13.14 14.12
N SER A 15 1.05 -13.50 13.45
CA SER A 15 2.28 -13.87 14.15
C SER A 15 2.88 -12.67 14.87
N GLU A 16 3.63 -12.90 15.94
CA GLU A 16 4.31 -11.85 16.69
C GLU A 16 5.22 -11.00 15.79
N GLU A 17 5.96 -11.64 14.88
CA GLU A 17 6.82 -10.95 13.90
C GLU A 17 6.01 -10.02 12.98
N MET A 18 4.83 -10.44 12.52
CA MET A 18 3.98 -9.59 11.67
C MET A 18 3.30 -8.48 12.46
N ALA A 19 3.08 -8.69 13.77
CA ALA A 19 2.50 -7.68 14.66
C ALA A 19 3.43 -6.49 14.89
N GLU A 20 4.76 -6.68 14.82
CA GLU A 20 5.74 -5.57 14.90
C GLU A 20 5.61 -4.58 13.73
N GLY A 21 5.21 -5.09 12.57
CA GLY A 21 5.04 -4.30 11.36
C GLY A 21 6.37 -3.85 10.72
N ILE A 22 6.25 -3.29 9.52
CA ILE A 22 7.40 -2.83 8.73
C ILE A 22 7.21 -1.36 8.37
N TYR A 23 8.10 -0.50 8.86
CA TYR A 23 8.10 0.91 8.49
C TYR A 23 8.51 1.13 7.03
N SER A 24 7.73 1.94 6.32
CA SER A 24 8.03 2.48 4.99
C SER A 24 7.55 3.92 4.88
N ASN A 25 8.19 4.70 4.02
CA ASN A 25 7.85 6.12 3.78
C ASN A 25 7.65 6.44 2.29
N LEU A 26 7.65 5.41 1.44
CA LEU A 26 7.33 5.49 0.04
C LEU A 26 6.62 4.20 -0.39
N ALA A 27 5.56 4.33 -1.16
CA ALA A 27 4.92 3.22 -1.86
C ALA A 27 5.03 3.45 -3.37
N MET A 28 5.57 2.47 -4.09
CA MET A 28 5.62 2.47 -5.55
C MET A 28 4.64 1.43 -6.07
N ILE A 29 3.75 1.84 -6.96
CA ILE A 29 2.75 0.96 -7.56
C ILE A 29 3.06 0.80 -9.03
N THR A 30 3.25 -0.44 -9.47
CA THR A 30 3.31 -0.81 -10.88
C THR A 30 2.23 -1.84 -11.17
N HIS A 31 1.77 -1.94 -12.41
CA HIS A 31 0.71 -2.87 -12.73
C HIS A 31 0.79 -3.41 -14.17
N SER A 32 0.07 -4.50 -14.39
CA SER A 32 -0.24 -5.10 -15.67
C SER A 32 -1.75 -5.41 -15.72
N THR A 33 -2.21 -6.02 -16.80
CA THR A 33 -3.59 -6.50 -16.91
C THR A 33 -3.94 -7.58 -15.89
N SER A 34 -2.93 -8.31 -15.38
CA SER A 34 -3.13 -9.44 -14.47
C SER A 34 -2.85 -9.12 -13.02
N GLU A 35 -1.96 -8.16 -12.75
CA GLU A 35 -1.41 -7.94 -11.41
C GLU A 35 -1.11 -6.47 -11.14
N PHE A 36 -1.29 -6.07 -9.88
CA PHE A 36 -0.78 -4.86 -9.27
C PHE A 36 0.32 -5.24 -8.30
N ILE A 37 1.47 -4.59 -8.40
CA ILE A 37 2.62 -4.77 -7.54
C ILE A 37 2.78 -3.49 -6.72
N ILE A 38 2.74 -3.63 -5.40
CA ILE A 38 2.92 -2.52 -4.45
C ILE A 38 4.22 -2.78 -3.69
N ASP A 39 5.22 -1.96 -3.96
CA ASP A 39 6.51 -1.96 -3.27
C ASP A 39 6.52 -0.90 -2.18
N PHE A 40 6.65 -1.34 -0.93
CA PHE A 40 6.87 -0.46 0.22
C PHE A 40 8.36 -0.27 0.41
N ILE A 41 8.82 0.97 0.27
CA ILE A 41 10.23 1.35 0.21
C ILE A 41 10.58 2.21 1.42
N LYS A 42 11.77 1.99 1.97
CA LYS A 42 12.36 2.82 3.02
C LYS A 42 13.52 3.62 2.42
N ILE A 43 13.37 4.94 2.42
CA ILE A 43 14.42 5.90 2.07
C ILE A 43 14.87 6.62 3.34
N MET A 44 16.18 6.69 3.54
CA MET A 44 16.80 7.34 4.69
C MET A 44 17.76 8.44 4.22
N PRO A 45 17.74 9.64 4.83
CA PRO A 45 18.71 10.69 4.52
C PRO A 45 20.16 10.18 4.67
N GLY A 46 21.02 10.55 3.74
CA GLY A 46 22.44 10.13 3.75
C GLY A 46 22.69 8.67 3.32
N VAL A 47 21.65 7.89 3.01
CA VAL A 47 21.80 6.54 2.45
C VAL A 47 21.53 6.58 0.94
N PRO A 48 22.52 6.28 0.09
CA PRO A 48 22.39 6.46 -1.37
C PRO A 48 21.51 5.40 -2.05
N LYS A 49 21.04 4.39 -1.30
CA LYS A 49 20.23 3.29 -1.84
C LYS A 49 18.93 3.15 -1.06
N ALA A 50 17.82 3.29 -1.77
CA ALA A 50 16.51 2.89 -1.28
C ALA A 50 16.44 1.36 -1.16
N LYS A 51 15.75 0.84 -0.13
CA LYS A 51 15.51 -0.59 0.04
C LYS A 51 14.02 -0.89 0.02
N VAL A 52 13.60 -1.83 -0.82
CA VAL A 52 12.26 -2.43 -0.73
C VAL A 52 12.19 -3.22 0.57
N LYS A 53 11.17 -2.93 1.37
CA LYS A 53 10.94 -3.54 2.67
C LYS A 53 9.84 -4.60 2.64
N SER A 54 8.86 -4.43 1.78
CA SER A 54 7.83 -5.41 1.49
C SER A 54 7.31 -5.22 0.06
N ARG A 55 6.87 -6.32 -0.56
CA ARG A 55 6.20 -6.33 -1.86
C ARG A 55 4.90 -7.09 -1.72
N ILE A 56 3.79 -6.45 -2.08
CA ILE A 56 2.47 -7.07 -2.11
C ILE A 56 2.00 -7.13 -3.56
N ILE A 57 1.59 -8.31 -4.01
CA ILE A 57 1.07 -8.54 -5.36
C ILE A 57 -0.43 -8.82 -5.22
N LEU A 58 -1.24 -8.08 -5.97
CA LEU A 58 -2.70 -8.15 -5.93
C LEU A 58 -3.25 -8.32 -7.34
N THR A 59 -4.33 -9.08 -7.49
CA THR A 59 -5.15 -9.00 -8.71
C THR A 59 -5.80 -7.60 -8.81
N PRO A 60 -6.16 -7.10 -10.01
CA PRO A 60 -6.83 -5.80 -10.18
C PRO A 60 -8.09 -5.62 -9.32
N GLN A 61 -8.89 -6.67 -9.12
CA GLN A 61 -10.11 -6.62 -8.32
C GLN A 61 -9.81 -6.36 -6.84
N HIS A 62 -8.76 -6.99 -6.30
CA HIS A 62 -8.33 -6.80 -4.92
C HIS A 62 -7.65 -5.44 -4.73
N ALA A 63 -6.86 -4.97 -5.69
CA ALA A 63 -6.31 -3.62 -5.68
C ALA A 63 -7.42 -2.54 -5.62
N LYS A 64 -8.48 -2.70 -6.43
CA LYS A 64 -9.63 -1.77 -6.40
C LYS A 64 -10.40 -1.81 -5.08
N ARG A 65 -10.49 -2.97 -4.43
CA ARG A 65 -11.10 -3.09 -3.09
C ARG A 65 -10.24 -2.41 -2.03
N LEU A 66 -8.92 -2.61 -2.09
CA LEU A 66 -7.96 -1.97 -1.19
C LEU A 66 -8.03 -0.44 -1.30
N LEU A 67 -8.02 0.09 -2.53
CA LEU A 67 -8.11 1.54 -2.78
C LEU A 67 -9.34 2.15 -2.09
N ARG A 68 -10.52 1.57 -2.29
CA ARG A 68 -11.77 2.08 -1.68
C ARG A 68 -11.71 2.04 -0.16
N ALA A 69 -11.29 0.89 0.40
CA ALA A 69 -11.16 0.76 1.85
C ALA A 69 -10.16 1.75 2.42
N LEU A 70 -9.04 2.00 1.73
CA LEU A 70 -8.03 2.96 2.17
C LEU A 70 -8.56 4.39 2.12
N GLN A 71 -9.22 4.79 1.02
CA GLN A 71 -9.86 6.10 0.88
C GLN A 71 -10.87 6.36 2.00
N ASP A 72 -11.75 5.39 2.28
CA ASP A 72 -12.76 5.51 3.34
C ASP A 72 -12.11 5.69 4.73
N ASN A 73 -11.05 4.94 5.03
CA ASN A 73 -10.37 5.03 6.32
C ASN A 73 -9.56 6.31 6.47
N VAL A 74 -8.90 6.79 5.40
CA VAL A 74 -8.22 8.09 5.38
C VAL A 74 -9.21 9.22 5.61
N GLY A 75 -10.35 9.24 4.91
CA GLY A 75 -11.37 10.28 5.08
C GLY A 75 -11.95 10.31 6.50
N LYS A 76 -12.14 9.13 7.13
CA LYS A 76 -12.54 9.06 8.55
C LYS A 76 -11.47 9.64 9.47
N TYR A 77 -10.19 9.30 9.23
CA TYR A 77 -9.08 9.85 10.01
C TYR A 77 -9.03 11.38 9.89
N GLU A 78 -9.11 11.92 8.68
CA GLU A 78 -9.04 13.37 8.43
C GLU A 78 -10.22 14.13 9.05
N THR A 79 -11.40 13.51 9.09
CA THR A 79 -12.56 14.09 9.78
C THR A 79 -12.31 14.27 11.28
N MET A 80 -11.53 13.37 11.90
CA MET A 80 -11.23 13.40 13.34
C MET A 80 -9.97 14.19 13.68
N HIS A 81 -8.96 14.18 12.82
CA HIS A 81 -7.62 14.68 13.10
C HIS A 81 -7.19 15.87 12.22
N GLY A 82 -8.03 16.27 11.27
CA GLY A 82 -7.73 17.28 10.27
C GLY A 82 -7.12 16.70 9.00
N THR A 83 -7.14 17.49 7.92
CA THR A 83 -6.65 17.09 6.59
C THR A 83 -5.16 16.79 6.61
N ILE A 84 -4.79 15.66 6.00
CA ILE A 84 -3.40 15.28 5.74
C ILE A 84 -2.86 16.23 4.67
N LYS A 85 -1.79 16.95 5.00
CA LYS A 85 -1.13 17.83 4.03
C LYS A 85 -0.33 16.98 3.07
N GLU A 86 -0.77 16.93 1.82
CA GLU A 86 0.05 16.37 0.76
C GLU A 86 1.24 17.30 0.52
N PRO A 87 2.47 16.75 0.50
CA PRO A 87 3.60 17.56 0.12
C PRO A 87 3.52 17.91 -1.37
N THR A 88 3.92 19.13 -1.70
CA THR A 88 3.75 19.70 -3.05
C THR A 88 4.58 18.91 -4.07
N PRO A 89 4.08 18.63 -5.29
CA PRO A 89 4.88 18.01 -6.35
C PRO A 89 6.15 18.85 -6.63
N GLY A 90 7.30 18.39 -6.11
CA GLY A 90 8.57 19.11 -6.15
C GLY A 90 9.35 19.12 -4.82
N GLU A 91 8.70 18.89 -3.68
CA GLU A 91 9.35 18.96 -2.36
C GLU A 91 9.90 17.61 -1.86
N VAL A 92 9.44 16.47 -2.40
CA VAL A 92 9.56 15.20 -1.68
C VAL A 92 10.67 14.30 -2.16
N LEU A 93 10.92 14.21 -3.47
CA LEU A 93 11.82 13.20 -3.99
C LEU A 93 12.56 13.69 -5.25
N PRO A 94 13.92 13.61 -5.30
CA PRO A 94 14.66 13.74 -6.54
C PRO A 94 14.22 12.63 -7.52
N PRO A 95 14.42 12.80 -8.84
CA PRO A 95 14.03 11.79 -9.83
C PRO A 95 14.72 10.45 -9.53
N ILE A 96 13.95 9.47 -9.02
CA ILE A 96 14.44 8.12 -8.73
C ILE A 96 14.25 7.26 -9.97
N ASN A 97 15.36 6.80 -10.55
CA ASN A 97 15.33 5.86 -11.67
C ASN A 97 15.13 4.43 -11.13
N PHE A 98 13.90 3.91 -11.23
CA PHE A 98 13.59 2.53 -10.84
C PHE A 98 13.94 1.58 -11.98
N GLY A 99 15.06 0.86 -11.87
CA GLY A 99 15.59 -0.06 -12.90
C GLY A 99 14.80 -1.36 -13.09
N GLY A 100 13.48 -1.32 -13.04
CA GLY A 100 12.60 -2.45 -13.36
C GLY A 100 12.14 -2.42 -14.82
N PRO A 101 11.58 -3.53 -15.35
CA PRO A 101 10.90 -3.48 -16.64
C PRO A 101 9.84 -2.37 -16.60
N THR A 102 9.71 -1.61 -17.68
CA THR A 102 8.64 -0.63 -17.91
C THR A 102 7.30 -1.37 -17.93
N ALA A 103 6.79 -1.71 -16.75
CA ALA A 103 5.37 -1.95 -16.56
C ALA A 103 4.69 -0.61 -16.81
N GLN A 104 3.74 -0.60 -17.74
CA GLN A 104 3.05 0.60 -18.19
C GLN A 104 2.51 1.38 -16.99
N ALA A 105 2.84 2.67 -16.94
CA ALA A 105 2.38 3.61 -15.94
C ALA A 105 0.86 3.85 -16.06
#